data_AF-A0AAV2HKS0-F1
#
_entry.id   AF-A0AAV2HKS0-F1
#
_cell.length_a   1.000
_cell.length_b   1.000
_cell.length_c   1.000
_cell.angle_alpha   90.00
_cell.angle_beta   90.00
_cell.angle_gamma   90.00
#
_symmetry.space_group_name_H-M   'P 1'
#
loop_
_entity.id
_entity.type
_entity.pdbx_description
1 polymer ?
#
loop_
_entity_poly.entity_id
_entity_poly.type
_entity_poly.pdbx_seq_one_letter_code
_entity_poly.pdbx_strand_id
1 'polypeptide(L)'
;MANKSKSFENSSESLVVLNQDVLQQPGRPRALTFEKHLHKLLDTDLKQLYTAVTRARVNVWIFDEDTEKRAPMFEYFKALDLVKILGGGDTDHDNEGKGFMEASTPMQWKKAGDKHMKQKKYEVAATCYKKANQTRLEKLAKAFITSEEAAREANTS
;
A
#
# COMPACT_ATOMS: atom_id res chain seq x y z
N MET A 1 -26.83 -48.69 9.93
CA MET A 1 -26.39 -47.76 8.86
C MET A 1 -27.15 -46.46 9.02
N ALA A 2 -26.50 -45.32 8.74
CA ALA A 2 -27.02 -43.94 8.81
C ALA A 2 -27.32 -43.41 10.22
N ASN A 3 -27.06 -42.16 10.60
CA ASN A 3 -26.43 -41.02 9.91
C ASN A 3 -25.86 -40.12 11.02
N LYS A 4 -24.57 -39.78 10.95
CA LYS A 4 -23.96 -38.76 11.80
C LYS A 4 -24.27 -37.41 11.14
N SER A 5 -25.33 -36.74 11.58
CA SER A 5 -25.62 -35.36 11.18
C SER A 5 -24.52 -34.45 11.72
N LYS A 6 -23.56 -34.13 10.84
CA LYS A 6 -22.58 -33.09 11.07
C LYS A 6 -23.34 -31.76 10.98
N SER A 7 -23.61 -31.15 12.13
CA SER A 7 -24.11 -29.79 12.22
C SER A 7 -23.13 -28.86 11.51
N PHE A 8 -23.59 -28.22 10.45
CA PHE A 8 -22.90 -27.08 9.85
C PHE A 8 -22.91 -25.96 10.89
N GLU A 9 -21.75 -25.70 11.50
CA GLU A 9 -21.55 -24.53 12.34
C GLU A 9 -21.70 -23.28 11.47
N ASN A 10 -22.56 -22.38 11.91
CA ASN A 10 -22.85 -21.10 11.29
C ASN A 10 -21.57 -20.27 11.22
N SER A 11 -21.10 -19.99 10.01
CA SER A 11 -20.01 -19.03 9.73
C SER A 11 -20.53 -17.59 9.89
N SER A 12 -20.84 -17.20 11.13
CA SER A 12 -21.27 -15.85 11.49
C SER A 12 -20.14 -15.01 12.12
N GLU A 13 -18.95 -15.58 12.30
CA GLU A 13 -17.83 -14.92 13.01
C GLU A 13 -17.08 -13.84 12.18
N SER A 14 -17.40 -13.66 10.90
CA SER A 14 -16.71 -12.67 10.04
C SER A 14 -17.53 -11.40 9.77
N LEU A 15 -18.75 -11.31 10.29
CA LEU A 15 -19.56 -10.10 10.16
C LEU A 15 -19.19 -9.11 11.26
N VAL A 16 -18.36 -8.13 10.93
CA VAL A 16 -18.17 -6.96 11.78
C VAL A 16 -19.50 -6.24 11.86
N VAL A 17 -20.12 -6.23 13.05
CA VAL A 17 -21.34 -5.46 13.32
C VAL A 17 -20.97 -3.98 13.22
N LEU A 18 -21.58 -3.27 12.27
CA LEU A 18 -21.41 -1.82 12.16
C LEU A 18 -21.93 -1.21 13.46
N ASN A 19 -21.08 -0.48 14.18
CA ASN A 19 -21.51 0.24 15.36
C ASN A 19 -22.41 1.39 14.92
N GLN A 20 -23.71 1.22 15.09
CA GLN A 20 -24.72 2.17 14.63
C GLN A 20 -24.65 3.50 15.38
N ASP A 21 -24.06 3.53 16.57
CA ASP A 21 -23.85 4.74 17.36
C ASP A 21 -22.87 5.70 16.68
N VAL A 22 -22.00 5.18 15.80
CA VAL A 22 -21.10 5.97 14.95
C VAL A 22 -21.88 6.92 14.04
N LEU A 23 -23.07 6.51 13.58
CA LEU A 23 -23.94 7.36 12.77
C LEU A 23 -24.57 8.52 13.56
N GLN A 24 -24.50 8.47 14.89
CA GLN A 24 -25.03 9.50 15.80
C GLN A 24 -23.94 10.46 16.31
N GLN A 25 -22.68 10.25 15.94
CA GLN A 25 -21.56 11.11 16.35
C GLN A 25 -21.56 12.48 15.66
N PRO A 26 -20.95 13.52 16.25
CA PRO A 26 -20.74 14.81 15.59
C PRO A 26 -19.88 14.66 14.34
N GLY A 27 -20.31 15.25 13.22
CA GLY A 27 -19.74 14.95 11.89
C GLY A 27 -20.27 13.63 11.32
N ARG A 28 -21.56 13.36 11.50
CA ARG A 28 -22.24 12.17 11.00
C ARG A 28 -22.07 12.03 9.48
N PRO A 29 -21.82 10.82 8.96
CA PRO A 29 -21.87 10.57 7.52
C PRO A 29 -23.19 11.10 6.97
N ARG A 30 -23.13 12.01 5.98
CA ARG A 30 -24.35 12.50 5.32
C ARG A 30 -25.21 11.30 4.90
N ALA A 31 -26.45 11.24 5.39
CA ALA A 31 -27.39 10.23 4.96
C ALA A 31 -27.60 10.36 3.45
N LEU A 32 -27.22 9.33 2.70
CA LEU A 32 -27.44 9.25 1.26
C LEU A 32 -28.58 8.28 0.98
N THR A 33 -29.50 8.68 0.11
CA THR A 33 -30.52 7.77 -0.40
C THR A 33 -29.85 6.75 -1.31
N PHE A 34 -29.94 5.46 -0.97
CA PHE A 34 -29.42 4.42 -1.85
C PHE A 34 -30.35 4.18 -3.03
N GLU A 35 -29.91 4.62 -4.20
CA GLU A 35 -30.58 4.37 -5.46
C GLU A 35 -29.82 3.34 -6.30
N LYS A 36 -30.37 2.13 -6.44
CA LYS A 36 -29.69 1.01 -7.13
C LYS A 36 -29.20 1.36 -8.54
N HIS A 37 -29.92 2.22 -9.26
CA HIS A 37 -29.58 2.58 -10.63
C HIS A 37 -28.42 3.59 -10.72
N LEU A 38 -28.27 4.48 -9.73
CA LEU A 38 -27.16 5.43 -9.62
C LEU A 38 -25.91 4.77 -9.00
N HIS A 39 -26.10 3.81 -8.10
CA HIS A 39 -25.02 3.19 -7.32
C HIS A 39 -24.59 1.81 -7.85
N LYS A 40 -24.74 1.56 -9.16
CA LYS A 40 -24.38 0.27 -9.76
C LYS A 40 -22.90 -0.09 -9.58
N LEU A 41 -22.03 0.90 -9.45
CA LEU A 41 -20.58 0.71 -9.26
C LEU A 41 -20.17 0.52 -7.81
N LEU A 42 -21.06 0.73 -6.84
CA LEU A 42 -20.72 0.71 -5.41
C LEU A 42 -20.05 -0.61 -4.98
N ASP A 43 -20.52 -1.75 -5.48
CA ASP A 43 -19.91 -3.06 -5.20
C ASP A 43 -18.47 -3.15 -5.73
N THR A 44 -18.22 -2.62 -6.94
CA THR A 44 -16.88 -2.54 -7.52
C THR A 44 -16.00 -1.61 -6.72
N ASP A 45 -16.50 -0.44 -6.34
CA ASP A 45 -15.76 0.58 -5.59
C ASP A 45 -15.34 0.04 -4.20
N LEU A 46 -16.26 -0.65 -3.52
CA LEU A 46 -15.97 -1.29 -2.23
C LEU A 46 -14.95 -2.43 -2.36
N LYS A 47 -15.01 -3.23 -3.44
CA LYS A 47 -13.99 -4.27 -3.72
C LYS A 47 -12.62 -3.67 -4.03
N GLN A 48 -12.59 -2.56 -4.76
CA GLN A 48 -11.36 -1.82 -5.04
C GLN A 48 -10.75 -1.27 -3.74
N LEU A 49 -11.58 -0.66 -2.87
CA LEU A 49 -11.16 -0.19 -1.56
C LEU A 49 -10.60 -1.33 -0.69
N TYR A 50 -11.33 -2.46 -0.58
CA TYR A 50 -10.85 -3.65 0.12
C TYR A 50 -9.50 -4.12 -0.39
N THR A 51 -9.33 -4.16 -1.72
CA THR A 51 -8.07 -4.58 -2.35
C THR A 51 -6.96 -3.57 -2.05
N ALA A 52 -7.21 -2.26 -2.17
CA ALA A 52 -6.24 -1.23 -1.86
C ALA A 52 -5.75 -1.33 -0.41
N VAL A 53 -6.69 -1.50 0.54
CA VAL A 53 -6.40 -1.64 1.96
C VAL A 53 -5.61 -2.91 2.27
N THR A 54 -6.02 -4.06 1.73
CA THR A 54 -5.39 -5.35 2.04
C THR A 54 -4.09 -5.61 1.27
N ARG A 55 -3.85 -4.92 0.15
CA ARG A 55 -2.60 -5.06 -0.64
C ARG A 55 -1.52 -4.07 -0.27
N ALA A 56 -1.86 -2.95 0.39
CA ALA A 56 -0.88 -2.00 0.85
C ALA A 56 0.08 -2.66 1.86
N ARG A 57 1.38 -2.37 1.72
CA ARG A 57 2.42 -2.93 2.60
C ARG A 57 2.86 -2.00 3.71
N VAL A 58 2.55 -0.71 3.58
CA VAL A 58 3.01 0.34 4.49
C VAL A 58 1.84 1.25 4.85
N ASN A 59 1.41 2.13 3.94
CA ASN A 59 0.31 3.07 4.16
C ASN A 59 -0.65 3.09 2.96
N VAL A 60 -1.92 3.33 3.23
CA VAL A 60 -2.95 3.64 2.23
C VAL A 60 -3.27 5.12 2.34
N TRP A 61 -3.14 5.85 1.24
CA TRP A 61 -3.50 7.27 1.18
C TRP A 61 -4.76 7.40 0.33
N ILE A 62 -5.83 7.89 0.94
CA ILE A 62 -7.10 8.15 0.26
C ILE A 62 -7.18 9.65 0.03
N PHE A 63 -7.22 10.05 -1.24
CA PHE A 63 -7.37 11.43 -1.66
C PHE A 63 -8.55 11.55 -2.60
N ASP A 64 -9.42 12.52 -2.32
CA ASP A 64 -10.57 12.89 -3.13
C ASP A 64 -10.71 14.41 -3.05
N GLU A 65 -10.72 15.09 -4.19
CA GLU A 65 -10.78 16.55 -4.29
C GLU A 65 -12.17 17.08 -3.95
N ASP A 66 -13.22 16.29 -4.22
CA ASP A 66 -14.59 16.70 -4.01
C ASP A 66 -14.99 16.45 -2.55
N THR A 67 -14.93 17.52 -1.75
CA THR A 67 -15.22 17.46 -0.31
C THR A 67 -16.64 16.98 -0.02
N GLU A 68 -17.60 17.30 -0.89
CA GLU A 68 -18.98 16.87 -0.71
C GLU A 68 -19.14 15.38 -1.05
N LYS A 69 -18.56 14.92 -2.15
CA LYS A 69 -18.64 13.49 -2.50
C LYS A 69 -17.90 12.60 -1.51
N ARG A 70 -16.73 13.03 -1.01
CA ARG A 70 -15.96 12.23 -0.05
C ARG A 70 -16.52 12.22 1.36
N ALA A 71 -17.31 13.24 1.73
CA ALA A 71 -17.75 13.47 3.12
C ALA A 71 -18.31 12.20 3.80
N PRO A 72 -19.23 11.41 3.19
CA PRO A 72 -19.80 10.25 3.86
C PRO A 72 -18.76 9.22 4.29
N MET A 73 -17.80 8.90 3.42
CA MET A 73 -16.72 7.94 3.73
C MET A 73 -15.68 8.55 4.67
N PHE A 74 -15.32 9.81 4.46
CA PHE A 74 -14.35 10.52 5.30
C PHE A 74 -14.81 10.65 6.75
N GLU A 75 -16.06 11.09 6.95
CA GLU A 75 -16.72 11.20 8.25
C GLU A 75 -16.88 9.83 8.92
N TYR A 76 -17.28 8.82 8.15
CA TYR A 76 -17.41 7.45 8.65
C TYR A 76 -16.09 6.89 9.17
N PHE A 77 -15.00 7.05 8.42
CA PHE A 77 -13.67 6.61 8.86
C PHE A 77 -13.18 7.39 10.08
N LYS A 78 -13.46 8.69 10.14
CA LYS A 78 -13.12 9.54 11.29
C LYS A 78 -13.87 9.10 12.55
N ALA A 79 -15.16 8.83 12.45
CA ALA A 79 -16.01 8.43 13.56
C ALA A 79 -15.67 7.02 14.10
N LEU A 80 -15.03 6.19 13.29
CA LEU A 80 -14.46 4.89 13.69
C LEU A 80 -13.00 4.96 14.16
N ASP A 81 -12.37 6.13 14.14
CA ASP A 81 -10.95 6.32 14.46
C ASP A 81 -10.00 5.42 13.62
N LEU A 82 -10.33 5.23 12.34
CA LEU A 82 -9.58 4.36 11.42
C LEU A 82 -8.50 5.09 10.60
N VAL A 83 -8.50 6.42 10.62
CA VAL A 83 -7.69 7.24 9.70
C VAL A 83 -6.99 8.38 10.42
N LYS A 84 -5.77 8.68 9.99
CA LYS A 84 -5.08 9.93 10.32
C LYS A 84 -5.44 10.99 9.28
N ILE A 85 -6.05 12.10 9.70
CA ILE A 85 -6.40 13.22 8.82
C ILE A 85 -5.15 14.06 8.55
N LEU A 86 -4.97 14.47 7.30
CA LEU A 86 -3.80 15.22 6.84
C LEU A 86 -4.30 16.52 6.20
N GLY A 87 -4.26 17.62 6.95
CA GLY A 87 -4.61 18.94 6.43
C GLY A 87 -4.85 20.03 7.49
N GLY A 88 -4.10 21.13 7.38
CA GLY A 88 -4.57 22.50 7.64
C GLY A 88 -4.20 23.20 8.95
N GLY A 89 -3.82 22.48 9.99
CA GLY A 89 -3.42 23.08 11.26
C GLY A 89 -3.22 21.99 12.29
N ASP A 90 -2.06 22.00 12.94
CA ASP A 90 -1.72 21.11 14.06
C ASP A 90 -1.56 19.62 13.71
N THR A 91 -0.89 19.33 12.60
CA THR A 91 -0.19 18.04 12.47
C THR A 91 1.30 18.28 12.58
N ASP A 92 1.90 17.69 13.61
CA ASP A 92 3.32 17.69 13.92
C ASP A 92 4.21 17.78 12.67
N HIS A 93 5.11 18.74 12.72
CA HIS A 93 6.16 19.08 11.75
C HIS A 93 7.05 17.88 11.34
N ASP A 94 6.85 16.72 11.96
CA ASP A 94 7.60 15.48 11.73
C ASP A 94 7.12 14.68 10.49
N ASN A 95 5.92 14.97 9.97
CA ASN A 95 5.34 14.21 8.85
C ASN A 95 5.35 14.97 7.51
N GLU A 96 5.66 16.27 7.50
CA GLU A 96 5.76 17.07 6.26
C GLU A 96 6.93 16.63 5.37
N GLY A 97 7.96 16.00 5.95
CA GLY A 97 9.13 15.49 5.22
C GLY A 97 9.03 14.02 4.78
N LYS A 98 8.06 13.26 5.29
CA LYS A 98 7.80 11.88 4.85
C LYS A 98 6.73 11.95 3.78
N GLY A 99 7.15 12.08 2.51
CA GLY A 99 6.23 11.95 1.38
C GLY A 99 5.41 10.67 1.47
N PHE A 100 4.42 10.52 0.58
CA PHE A 100 3.48 9.37 0.52
C PHE A 100 4.15 7.96 0.53
N MET A 101 5.47 7.88 0.44
CA MET A 101 6.26 6.66 0.58
C MET A 101 7.30 6.81 1.71
N GLU A 102 7.39 5.78 2.54
CA GLU A 102 8.52 5.60 3.43
C GLU A 102 9.77 5.31 2.58
N ALA A 103 10.76 6.22 2.63
CA ALA A 103 12.00 6.04 1.89
C ALA A 103 12.79 4.85 2.46
N SER A 104 13.21 3.94 1.58
CA SER A 104 14.07 2.83 2.00
C SER A 104 15.39 3.35 2.56
N THR A 105 15.80 2.80 3.71
CA THR A 105 17.06 3.12 4.38
C THR A 105 18.26 2.68 3.53
N PRO A 106 19.45 3.32 3.71
CA PRO A 106 20.66 2.87 3.03
C PRO A 106 20.99 1.39 3.28
N MET A 107 20.68 0.86 4.47
CA MET A 107 20.90 -0.54 4.81
C MET A 107 19.97 -1.49 4.05
N GLN A 108 18.70 -1.12 3.86
CA GLN A 108 17.76 -1.87 3.03
C GLN A 108 18.18 -1.85 1.55
N TRP A 109 18.64 -0.71 1.04
CA TRP A 109 19.20 -0.61 -0.31
C TRP A 109 20.42 -1.49 -0.49
N LYS A 110 21.35 -1.52 0.48
CA LYS A 110 22.51 -2.42 0.44
C LYS A 110 22.07 -3.88 0.40
N LYS A 111 21.15 -4.30 1.27
CA LYS A 111 20.63 -5.68 1.32
C LYS A 111 19.96 -6.09 0.00
N ALA A 112 19.21 -5.18 -0.62
CA ALA A 112 18.65 -5.39 -1.96
C ALA A 112 19.76 -5.55 -3.01
N GLY A 113 20.78 -4.67 -2.97
CA GLY A 113 21.96 -4.77 -3.82
C GLY A 113 22.66 -6.12 -3.70
N ASP A 114 22.92 -6.60 -2.48
CA ASP A 114 23.56 -7.90 -2.22
C ASP A 114 22.74 -9.07 -2.78
N LYS A 115 21.40 -8.99 -2.71
CA LYS A 115 20.51 -9.99 -3.32
C LYS A 115 20.62 -9.98 -4.85
N HIS A 116 20.61 -8.81 -5.47
CA HIS A 116 20.73 -8.67 -6.93
C HIS A 116 22.11 -9.08 -7.44
N MET A 117 23.17 -8.78 -6.68
CA MET A 117 24.54 -9.16 -6.99
C MET A 117 24.70 -10.69 -7.05
N LYS A 118 24.15 -11.41 -6.06
CA LYS A 118 24.12 -12.89 -6.06
C LYS A 118 23.34 -13.49 -7.24
N GLN A 119 22.36 -12.75 -7.75
CA GLN A 119 21.56 -13.14 -8.92
C GLN A 119 22.17 -12.69 -10.25
N LYS A 120 23.40 -12.14 -10.25
CA LYS A 120 24.09 -11.55 -11.42
C LYS A 120 23.31 -10.43 -12.13
N LYS A 121 22.36 -9.78 -11.43
CA LYS A 121 21.60 -8.62 -11.93
C LYS A 121 22.37 -7.34 -11.61
N TYR A 122 23.51 -7.17 -12.27
CA TYR A 122 24.50 -6.18 -11.86
C TYR A 122 24.04 -4.72 -12.02
N GLU A 123 23.24 -4.39 -13.04
CA GLU A 123 22.67 -3.05 -13.22
C GLU A 123 21.79 -2.61 -12.03
N VAL A 124 20.87 -3.49 -11.62
CA VAL A 124 19.99 -3.25 -10.48
C VAL A 124 20.81 -3.19 -9.18
N ALA A 125 21.79 -4.07 -9.03
CA ALA A 125 22.69 -4.07 -7.87
C ALA A 125 23.48 -2.75 -7.76
N ALA A 126 24.05 -2.24 -8.86
CA ALA A 126 24.77 -0.98 -8.90
C ALA A 126 23.87 0.20 -8.48
N THR A 127 22.63 0.22 -8.98
CA THR A 127 21.64 1.25 -8.62
C THR A 127 21.29 1.21 -7.13
N CYS A 128 21.09 0.01 -6.58
CA CYS A 128 20.87 -0.18 -5.14
C CYS A 128 22.07 0.29 -4.30
N TYR A 129 23.30 -0.06 -4.70
CA TYR A 129 24.51 0.37 -3.98
C TYR A 129 24.74 1.88 -4.04
N LYS A 130 24.43 2.52 -5.17
CA LYS A 130 24.45 3.99 -5.29
C LYS A 130 23.48 4.63 -4.28
N LYS A 131 22.23 4.15 -4.22
CA LYS A 131 21.22 4.62 -3.23
C LYS A 131 21.62 4.33 -1.78
N ALA A 132 22.42 3.30 -1.54
CA ALA A 132 22.97 2.96 -0.24
C ALA A 132 24.25 3.72 0.14
N ASN A 133 24.74 4.62 -0.71
CA ASN A 133 26.05 5.27 -0.59
C ASN A 133 27.23 4.28 -0.46
N GLN A 134 27.15 3.12 -1.13
CA GLN A 134 28.16 2.07 -1.12
C GLN A 134 29.05 2.14 -2.38
N THR A 135 29.87 3.18 -2.50
CA THR A 135 30.65 3.48 -3.71
C THR A 135 31.54 2.32 -4.18
N ARG A 136 32.17 1.58 -3.25
CA ARG A 136 33.01 0.44 -3.60
C ARG A 136 32.21 -0.70 -4.23
N LEU A 137 31.02 -0.99 -3.70
CA LEU A 137 30.14 -2.05 -4.21
C LEU A 137 29.49 -1.64 -5.53
N GLU A 138 29.14 -0.35 -5.69
CA GLU A 138 28.67 0.18 -6.96
C GLU A 138 29.72 0.00 -8.08
N LYS A 139 30.97 0.39 -7.81
CA LYS A 139 32.08 0.20 -8.78
C LYS A 139 32.31 -1.26 -9.12
N LEU A 140 32.25 -2.14 -8.11
CA LEU A 140 32.37 -3.58 -8.32
C LEU A 140 31.26 -4.09 -9.25
N ALA A 141 30.00 -3.77 -8.97
CA ALA A 141 28.88 -4.17 -9.82
C ALA A 141 29.02 -3.64 -11.26
N LYS A 142 29.46 -2.39 -11.44
CA LYS A 142 29.72 -1.81 -12.77
C LYS A 142 30.83 -2.54 -13.53
N ALA A 143 31.90 -2.95 -12.84
CA ALA A 143 32.97 -3.74 -13.48
C ALA A 143 32.45 -5.09 -14.00
N PHE A 144 31.54 -5.74 -13.28
CA PHE A 144 30.90 -6.97 -13.77
C PHE A 144 30.04 -6.73 -15.01
N ILE A 145 29.32 -5.60 -15.10
CA ILE A 145 28.55 -5.22 -16.31
C ILE A 145 29.49 -5.12 -17.50
N THR A 146 30.56 -4.33 -17.38
CA THR A 146 31.54 -4.14 -18.46
C THR A 146 32.22 -5.45 -18.87
N SER A 147 32.53 -6.32 -17.90
CA SER A 147 33.09 -7.65 -18.20
C SER A 147 32.14 -8.53 -19.00
N GLU A 148 30.83 -8.47 -18.73
CA GLU A 148 29.84 -9.24 -19.49
C GLU A 148 29.62 -8.66 -20.90
N GLU A 149 29.62 -7.33 -21.04
CA GLU A 149 29.52 -6.66 -22.34
C GLU A 149 30.69 -7.04 -23.25
N ALA A 150 31.92 -6.90 -22.74
CA ALA A 150 33.12 -7.29 -23.50
C ALA A 150 33.12 -8.78 -23.89
N ALA A 151 32.65 -9.66 -22.99
CA ALA A 151 32.54 -11.09 -23.28
C ALA A 151 31.46 -11.40 -24.33
N ARG A 152 30.37 -10.61 -24.39
CA ARG A 152 29.35 -10.76 -25.45
C ARG A 152 29.89 -10.30 -26.80
N GLU A 153 30.55 -9.14 -26.85
CA GLU A 153 31.14 -8.60 -28.07
C GLU A 153 32.18 -9.55 -28.70
N ALA A 154 33.00 -10.20 -27.86
CA ALA A 154 33.99 -11.17 -28.29
C ALA A 154 33.37 -12.47 -28.85
N ASN A 155 32.15 -12.83 -28.45
CA ASN A 155 31.44 -14.01 -28.96
C ASN A 155 30.63 -13.74 -30.23
N THR A 156 30.37 -12.46 -30.54
CA THR A 156 29.64 -12.03 -31.74
C THR A 156 30.54 -11.61 -32.89
N SER A 157 31.86 -11.55 -32.67
CA SER A 157 32.89 -11.24 -33.67
C SER A 157 33.55 -12.52 -34.18
#